data_AF-A0A3M1I817-F1
#
_entry.id   AF-A0A3M1I817-F1
#
_cell.length_a   1.000
_cell.length_b   1.000
_cell.length_c   1.000
_cell.angle_alpha   90.00
_cell.angle_beta   90.00
_cell.angle_gamma   90.00
#
_symmetry.space_group_name_H-M   'P 1'
#
loop_
_entity.id
_entity.type
_entity.pdbx_description
1 polymer ?
#
loop_
_entity_poly.entity_id
_entity_poly.type
_entity_poly.pdbx_seq_one_letter_code
_entity_poly.pdbx_strand_id
1 'polypeptide(L)'
;MWQGKQILRQVLLLGGVFLLILLVMDFNARLENLNRLERSLKTVRAEATQASQTQVALQTAIAYATSEQAVEEWAREEAGYIQPGDQPVVPLPVPGSTPTATPVPTVTLTPVENWQVWWELFFGE
;
A
#
# COMPACT_ATOMS: atom_id res chain seq x y z
N MET A 1 70.90 -20.61 -3.56
CA MET A 1 69.82 -20.72 -4.57
C MET A 1 68.43 -21.02 -3.98
N TRP A 2 68.32 -21.47 -2.72
CA TRP A 2 67.03 -21.87 -2.11
C TRP A 2 66.15 -20.73 -1.58
N GLN A 3 66.74 -19.62 -1.11
CA GLN A 3 65.99 -18.48 -0.54
C GLN A 3 65.21 -17.66 -1.59
N GLY A 4 65.78 -17.44 -2.78
CA GLY A 4 65.11 -16.65 -3.84
C GLY A 4 63.80 -17.27 -4.34
N LYS A 5 63.71 -18.60 -4.37
CA LYS A 5 62.48 -19.31 -4.80
C LYS A 5 61.36 -19.20 -3.77
N GLN A 6 61.67 -19.06 -2.48
CA GLN A 6 60.68 -18.84 -1.43
C GLN A 6 60.15 -17.40 -1.43
N ILE A 7 61.04 -16.42 -1.59
CA ILE A 7 60.66 -15.01 -1.70
C ILE A 7 59.75 -14.79 -2.92
N LEU A 8 60.09 -15.39 -4.07
CA LEU A 8 59.25 -15.30 -5.28
C LEU A 8 57.84 -15.87 -5.08
N ARG A 9 57.72 -17.00 -4.37
CA ARG A 9 56.43 -17.61 -4.03
C ARG A 9 55.61 -16.72 -3.10
N GLN A 10 56.25 -16.13 -2.09
CA GLN A 10 55.59 -15.21 -1.16
C GLN A 10 55.10 -13.95 -1.86
N VAL A 11 55.90 -13.36 -2.75
CA VAL A 11 55.49 -12.19 -3.55
C VAL A 11 54.32 -12.51 -4.47
N LEU A 12 54.32 -13.69 -5.12
CA LEU A 12 53.19 -14.14 -5.95
C LEU A 12 51.91 -14.33 -5.13
N LEU A 13 52.01 -14.94 -3.95
CA LEU A 13 50.86 -15.12 -3.05
C LEU A 13 50.32 -13.77 -2.58
N LEU A 14 51.20 -12.85 -2.16
CA LEU A 14 50.79 -11.51 -1.74
C LEU A 14 50.13 -10.73 -2.87
N GLY A 15 50.70 -10.78 -4.08
CA GLY A 15 50.13 -10.16 -5.27
C GLY A 15 48.76 -10.74 -5.63
N GLY A 16 48.61 -12.07 -5.53
CA GLY A 16 47.33 -12.74 -5.75
C GLY A 16 46.26 -12.33 -4.72
N VAL A 17 46.62 -12.27 -3.44
CA VAL A 17 45.71 -11.80 -2.38
C VAL A 17 45.33 -10.34 -2.59
N PHE A 18 46.29 -9.48 -2.94
CA PHE A 18 46.02 -8.07 -3.22
C PHE A 18 45.05 -7.91 -4.40
N LEU A 19 45.25 -8.66 -5.49
CA LEU A 19 44.35 -8.66 -6.63
C LEU A 19 42.95 -9.16 -6.27
N LEU A 20 42.85 -10.17 -5.41
CA LEU A 20 41.57 -10.69 -4.92
C LEU A 20 40.82 -9.62 -4.11
N ILE A 21 41.52 -8.90 -3.22
CA ILE A 21 40.92 -7.80 -2.45
C ILE A 21 40.36 -6.72 -3.38
N LEU A 22 41.12 -6.32 -4.41
CA LEU A 22 40.66 -5.34 -5.39
C LEU A 22 39.42 -5.83 -6.15
N LEU A 23 39.40 -7.10 -6.55
CA LEU A 23 38.26 -7.69 -7.25
C LEU A 23 37.00 -7.70 -6.38
N VAL A 24 37.13 -8.12 -5.12
CA VAL A 24 36.00 -8.11 -4.17
C VAL A 24 35.48 -6.68 -3.94
N MET A 25 36.39 -5.71 -3.84
CA MET A 25 36.02 -4.30 -3.66
C MET A 25 35.25 -3.75 -4.87
N ASP A 26 35.76 -3.96 -6.09
CA ASP A 26 35.10 -3.53 -7.33
C ASP A 26 33.75 -4.24 -7.51
N PHE A 27 33.71 -5.55 -7.25
CA PHE A 27 32.47 -6.33 -7.32
C PHE A 27 31.42 -5.81 -6.34
N ASN A 28 31.80 -5.57 -5.09
CA ASN A 28 30.89 -5.03 -4.07
C ASN A 28 30.36 -3.65 -4.46
N ALA A 29 31.23 -2.75 -4.94
CA ALA A 29 30.82 -1.42 -5.39
C ALA A 29 29.84 -1.49 -6.58
N ARG A 30 30.07 -2.40 -7.53
CA ARG A 30 29.16 -2.61 -8.66
C ARG A 30 27.80 -3.15 -8.19
N LEU A 31 27.81 -4.13 -7.29
CA LEU A 31 26.59 -4.73 -6.76
C LEU A 31 25.76 -3.71 -5.98
N GLU A 32 26.40 -2.86 -5.19
CA GLU A 32 25.73 -1.77 -4.49
C GLU A 32 25.08 -0.78 -5.47
N ASN A 33 25.80 -0.38 -6.51
CA ASN A 33 25.26 0.51 -7.55
C ASN A 33 24.05 -0.09 -8.27
N LEU A 34 24.11 -1.38 -8.62
CA LEU A 34 22.99 -2.09 -9.25
C LEU A 34 21.77 -2.14 -8.32
N ASN A 35 21.97 -2.53 -7.06
CA ASN A 35 20.91 -2.59 -6.05
C ASN A 35 20.30 -1.21 -5.80
N ARG A 36 21.11 -0.16 -5.76
CA ARG A 36 20.61 1.22 -5.63
C ARG A 36 19.75 1.62 -6.82
N LEU A 37 20.20 1.35 -8.04
CA LEU A 37 19.44 1.67 -9.25
C LEU A 37 18.11 0.91 -9.31
N GLU A 38 18.12 -0.37 -8.95
CA GLU A 38 16.90 -1.18 -8.92
C GLU A 38 15.90 -0.65 -7.89
N ARG A 39 16.37 -0.26 -6.70
CA ARG A 39 15.51 0.37 -5.67
C ARG A 39 14.89 1.66 -6.17
N SER A 40 15.68 2.56 -6.76
CA SER A 40 15.17 3.81 -7.33
C SER A 40 14.12 3.57 -8.42
N LEU A 41 14.37 2.61 -9.31
CA LEU A 41 13.44 2.23 -10.37
C LEU A 41 12.14 1.66 -9.79
N LYS A 42 12.22 0.82 -8.74
CA LYS A 42 11.03 0.27 -8.07
C LYS A 42 10.17 1.38 -7.46
N THR A 43 10.78 2.35 -6.79
CA THR A 43 10.08 3.52 -6.23
C THR A 43 9.38 4.33 -7.31
N VAL A 44 10.10 4.72 -8.37
CA VAL A 44 9.53 5.51 -9.47
C VAL A 44 8.40 4.77 -10.18
N ARG A 45 8.52 3.45 -10.39
CA ARG A 45 7.44 2.64 -10.98
C ARG A 45 6.21 2.56 -10.08
N ALA A 46 6.39 2.44 -8.77
CA ALA A 46 5.29 2.42 -7.82
C ALA A 46 4.53 3.76 -7.86
N GLU A 47 5.25 4.88 -7.81
CA GLU A 47 4.66 6.22 -7.92
C GLU A 47 3.92 6.43 -9.24
N ALA A 48 4.52 6.03 -10.36
CA ALA A 48 3.88 6.13 -11.68
C ALA A 48 2.60 5.26 -11.77
N THR A 49 2.63 4.06 -11.19
CA THR A 49 1.47 3.17 -11.15
C THR A 49 0.35 3.76 -10.31
N GLN A 50 0.68 4.29 -9.12
CA GLN A 50 -0.29 4.94 -8.25
C GLN A 50 -0.90 6.18 -8.92
N ALA A 51 -0.08 7.03 -9.54
CA ALA A 51 -0.56 8.20 -10.28
C ALA A 51 -1.50 7.80 -11.42
N SER A 52 -1.15 6.77 -12.19
CA SER A 52 -1.99 6.25 -13.28
C SER A 52 -3.33 5.72 -12.76
N GLN A 53 -3.33 4.95 -11.66
CA GLN A 53 -4.56 4.45 -11.04
C GLN A 53 -5.46 5.58 -10.55
N THR A 54 -4.88 6.57 -9.86
CA THR A 54 -5.62 7.77 -9.42
C THR A 54 -6.20 8.52 -10.61
N GLN A 55 -5.44 8.68 -11.69
CA GLN A 55 -5.93 9.35 -12.90
C GLN A 55 -7.11 8.62 -13.53
N VAL A 56 -7.09 7.28 -13.57
CA VAL A 56 -8.21 6.47 -14.07
C VAL A 56 -9.43 6.62 -13.14
N ALA A 57 -9.24 6.52 -11.82
CA ALA A 57 -10.32 6.69 -10.85
C ALA A 57 -10.99 8.06 -10.97
N LEU A 58 -10.19 9.13 -11.10
CA LEU A 58 -10.70 10.49 -11.28
C LEU A 58 -11.43 10.66 -12.62
N GLN A 59 -10.91 10.08 -13.70
CA GLN A 59 -11.61 10.11 -15.00
C GLN A 59 -12.97 9.40 -14.92
N THR A 60 -13.04 8.26 -14.25
CA THR A 60 -14.30 7.54 -14.03
C THR A 60 -15.28 8.38 -13.19
N ALA A 61 -14.81 9.02 -12.13
CA ALA A 61 -15.65 9.89 -11.29
C ALA A 61 -16.20 11.08 -12.08
N ILE A 62 -15.37 11.71 -12.93
CA ILE A 62 -15.80 12.81 -13.80
C ILE A 62 -16.83 12.31 -14.83
N ALA A 63 -16.58 11.17 -15.46
CA ALA A 63 -17.52 10.58 -16.43
C ALA A 63 -18.88 10.28 -15.79
N TYR A 64 -18.89 9.76 -14.56
CA TYR A 64 -20.11 9.56 -13.80
C TYR A 64 -20.80 10.89 -13.46
N ALA A 65 -20.07 11.84 -12.86
CA ALA A 65 -20.62 13.12 -12.42
C ALA A 65 -21.18 13.98 -13.58
N THR A 66 -20.72 13.74 -14.81
CA THR A 66 -21.21 14.42 -16.03
C THR A 66 -22.26 13.61 -16.80
N SER A 67 -22.63 12.43 -16.30
CA SER A 67 -23.62 11.56 -16.94
C SER A 67 -25.06 11.94 -16.56
N GLU A 68 -26.01 11.59 -17.44
CA GLU A 68 -27.44 11.72 -17.16
C GLU A 68 -27.88 10.85 -15.97
N GLN A 69 -27.22 9.71 -15.75
CA GLN A 69 -27.49 8.83 -14.62
C GLN A 69 -27.27 9.56 -13.28
N ALA A 70 -26.16 10.30 -13.14
CA ALA A 70 -25.90 11.07 -11.93
C ALA A 70 -26.93 12.20 -11.73
N VAL A 71 -27.44 12.79 -12.82
CA VAL A 71 -28.53 13.78 -12.75
C VAL A 71 -29.83 13.13 -12.29
N GLU A 72 -30.14 11.94 -12.79
CA GLU A 72 -31.34 11.19 -12.41
C GLU A 72 -31.28 10.73 -10.95
N GLU A 73 -30.14 10.18 -10.50
CA GLU A 73 -29.93 9.78 -9.11
C GLU A 73 -30.14 10.98 -8.17
N TRP A 74 -29.49 12.11 -8.46
CA TRP A 74 -29.69 13.34 -7.69
C TRP A 74 -31.14 13.83 -7.70
N ALA A 75 -31.78 13.77 -8.86
CA ALA A 75 -33.18 14.18 -9.00
C ALA A 75 -34.09 13.33 -8.11
N ARG A 76 -33.83 12.03 -7.99
CA ARG A 76 -34.68 11.08 -7.25
C ARG A 76 -34.37 11.07 -5.75
N GLU A 77 -33.09 11.08 -5.38
CA GLU A 77 -32.64 10.88 -4.00
C GLU A 77 -32.56 12.19 -3.22
N GLU A 78 -31.86 13.21 -3.74
CA GLU A 78 -31.70 14.49 -3.05
C GLU A 78 -32.81 15.50 -3.35
N ALA A 79 -33.22 15.63 -4.61
CA ALA A 79 -34.19 16.65 -5.02
C ALA A 79 -35.65 16.20 -4.83
N GLY A 80 -35.89 14.90 -4.62
CA GLY A 80 -37.22 14.31 -4.46
C GLY A 80 -38.14 14.49 -5.67
N TYR A 81 -37.57 14.67 -6.87
CA TYR A 81 -38.30 14.75 -8.12
C TYR A 81 -38.85 13.38 -8.51
N ILE A 82 -40.06 13.41 -9.06
CA ILE A 82 -40.84 12.23 -9.47
C ILE A 82 -41.02 12.22 -10.98
N GLN A 83 -41.04 11.03 -11.59
CA GLN A 83 -41.35 10.88 -13.02
C GLN A 83 -42.86 10.77 -13.26
N PRO A 84 -43.34 11.05 -14.49
CA PRO A 84 -44.73 10.83 -14.84
C PRO A 84 -45.15 9.38 -14.59
N GLY A 85 -46.05 9.17 -13.62
CA GLY A 85 -46.54 7.84 -13.21
C GLY A 85 -46.09 7.40 -11.82
N ASP A 86 -45.11 8.07 -11.20
CA ASP A 86 -44.71 7.81 -9.82
C ASP A 86 -45.76 8.30 -8.81
N GLN A 87 -45.99 7.53 -7.74
CA GLN A 87 -46.77 7.95 -6.57
C GLN A 87 -45.85 8.19 -5.38
N PRO A 88 -45.64 9.45 -4.93
CA PRO A 88 -44.83 9.73 -3.74
C PRO A 88 -45.55 9.19 -2.50
N VAL A 89 -44.92 8.24 -1.80
CA VAL A 89 -45.41 7.70 -0.53
C VAL A 89 -44.54 8.26 0.60
N VAL A 90 -45.15 9.02 1.50
CA VAL A 90 -44.52 9.45 2.75
C VAL A 90 -44.96 8.48 3.86
N PRO A 91 -44.05 7.67 4.42
CA PRO A 91 -44.40 6.79 5.54
C PRO A 91 -44.82 7.64 6.75
N LEU A 92 -46.10 7.57 7.10
CA LEU A 92 -46.60 8.15 8.35
C LEU A 92 -46.40 7.11 9.47
N PRO A 93 -45.81 7.50 10.62
CA PRO A 93 -45.76 6.61 11.76
C PRO A 93 -47.18 6.27 12.22
N VAL A 94 -47.42 5.00 12.52
CA VAL A 94 -48.70 4.55 13.06
C VAL A 94 -48.91 5.20 14.44
N PRO A 95 -50.05 5.87 14.71
CA PRO A 95 -50.32 6.45 16.02
C PRO A 95 -50.25 5.37 17.10
N GLY A 96 -49.29 5.47 18.02
CA GLY A 96 -49.07 4.48 19.09
C GLY A 96 -47.89 3.52 18.88
N SER A 97 -47.19 3.57 17.75
CA SER A 97 -45.93 2.84 17.60
C SER A 97 -44.80 3.59 18.30
N THR A 98 -44.43 3.17 19.51
CA THR A 98 -43.14 3.51 20.08
C THR A 98 -42.07 2.86 19.19
N PRO A 99 -41.11 3.60 18.61
CA PRO A 99 -40.02 2.98 17.88
C PRO A 99 -39.36 1.96 18.81
N THR A 100 -39.42 0.68 18.45
CA THR A 100 -38.73 -0.36 19.20
C THR A 100 -37.25 -0.05 19.09
N ALA A 101 -36.60 0.21 20.23
CA ALA A 101 -35.16 0.46 20.25
C ALA A 101 -34.47 -0.72 19.56
N THR A 102 -33.76 -0.44 18.47
CA THR A 102 -32.89 -1.42 17.83
C THR A 102 -31.95 -1.95 18.92
N PRO A 103 -31.92 -3.27 19.19
CA PRO A 103 -31.02 -3.81 20.20
C PRO A 103 -29.59 -3.46 19.79
N VAL A 104 -28.92 -2.64 20.62
CA VAL A 104 -27.51 -2.35 20.42
C VAL A 104 -26.78 -3.69 20.62
N PRO A 105 -26.04 -4.19 19.61
CA PRO A 105 -25.28 -5.42 19.79
C PRO A 105 -24.31 -5.21 20.94
N THR A 106 -24.40 -6.06 21.96
CA THR A 106 -23.40 -6.08 23.03
C THR A 106 -22.09 -6.52 22.40
N VAL A 107 -21.16 -5.58 22.27
CA VAL A 107 -19.80 -5.87 21.80
C VAL A 107 -19.19 -6.81 22.84
N THR A 108 -19.08 -8.08 22.48
CA THR A 108 -18.30 -9.03 23.28
C THR A 108 -16.84 -8.66 23.01
N LEU A 109 -16.22 -7.99 23.98
CA LEU A 109 -14.78 -7.74 23.93
C LEU A 109 -14.10 -9.10 23.94
N THR A 110 -13.44 -9.45 22.83
CA THR A 110 -12.59 -10.63 22.78
C THR A 110 -11.49 -10.42 23.82
N PRO A 111 -11.37 -11.29 24.85
CA PRO A 111 -10.29 -11.14 25.82
C PRO A 111 -8.96 -11.30 25.10
N VAL A 112 -8.16 -10.23 25.10
CA VAL A 112 -6.81 -10.23 24.55
C VAL A 112 -5.91 -10.89 25.58
N GLU A 113 -5.18 -11.92 25.15
CA GLU A 113 -4.21 -12.60 26.01
C GLU A 113 -3.09 -11.62 26.42
N ASN A 114 -2.64 -11.71 27.68
CA ASN A 114 -1.67 -10.74 28.25
C ASN A 114 -0.41 -10.56 27.39
N TRP A 115 0.07 -11.61 26.72
CA TRP A 115 1.26 -11.54 25.88
C TRP A 115 1.06 -10.68 24.63
N GLN A 116 -0.15 -10.62 24.06
CA GLN A 116 -0.45 -9.78 22.91
C GLN A 116 -0.42 -8.29 23.29
N VAL A 117 -0.87 -7.98 24.51
CA VAL A 117 -0.76 -6.62 25.08
C VAL A 117 0.70 -6.20 25.23
N TRP A 118 1.55 -7.09 25.75
CA TRP A 118 2.97 -6.82 25.87
C TRP A 118 3.64 -6.66 24.50
N TRP A 119 3.29 -7.50 23.53
CA TRP A 119 3.83 -7.41 22.18
C TRP A 119 3.50 -6.06 21.52
N GLU A 120 2.25 -5.62 21.60
CA GLU A 120 1.80 -4.33 21.08
C GLU A 120 2.51 -3.15 21.77
N LEU A 121 2.73 -3.21 23.09
CA LEU A 121 3.42 -2.14 23.83
C LEU A 121 4.88 -1.94 23.41
N PHE A 122 5.57 -2.99 22.97
CA PHE A 122 6.98 -2.93 22.60
C PHE A 122 7.22 -2.81 21.09
N PHE A 123 6.27 -3.27 20.27
CA PHE A 123 6.44 -3.43 18.82
C PHE A 123 5.26 -2.94 17.98
N GLY A 124 4.19 -2.40 18.58
CA GLY A 124 3.15 -1.66 17.87
C GLY A 124 3.69 -0.31 17.37
N GLU A 125 3.09 0.22 16.30
CA GLU A 125 3.54 1.46 15.65
C GLU A 125 3.36 2.73 16.49
#